data_AF-A0AAC8UDM9-F1
#
_entry.id   AF-A0AAC8UDM9-F1
#
_cell.length_a   1.000
_cell.length_b   1.000
_cell.length_c   1.000
_cell.angle_alpha   90.00
_cell.angle_beta   90.00
_cell.angle_gamma   90.00
#
_symmetry.space_group_name_H-M   'P 1'
#
loop_
_entity.id
_entity.type
_entity.pdbx_description
1 polymer ?
#
loop_
_entity_poly.entity_id
_entity_poly.type
_entity_poly.pdbx_seq_one_letter_code
_entity_poly.pdbx_strand_id
1 'polypeptide(L)'
;MNIPFCLPENITPEIFLRDYWQKKPLLIRNGLPQIVGLFEPKDMMELALEEEITARLIKCEDEQWSVKNSPFTPHDLTKLPTK
;
A
#
# COMPACT_ATOMS: atom_id res chain seq x y z
N MET A 1 13.85 -6.42 -17.39
CA MET A 1 12.70 -5.52 -17.62
C MET A 1 13.14 -4.14 -17.17
N ASN A 2 13.30 -3.17 -18.08
CA ASN A 2 13.68 -1.80 -17.70
C ASN A 2 12.38 -1.03 -17.43
N ILE A 3 12.10 -0.76 -16.17
CA ILE A 3 10.93 0.01 -15.77
C ILE A 3 11.38 1.47 -15.68
N PRO A 4 10.85 2.39 -16.51
CA PRO A 4 11.21 3.80 -16.42
C PRO A 4 10.87 4.35 -15.04
N PHE A 5 11.65 5.33 -14.56
CA PHE A 5 11.36 5.97 -13.28
C PHE A 5 9.92 6.50 -13.29
N CYS A 6 9.21 6.19 -12.21
CA CYS A 6 7.82 6.55 -11.97
C CYS A 6 7.72 8.05 -11.63
N LEU A 7 8.14 8.91 -12.55
CA LEU A 7 8.15 10.36 -12.40
C LEU A 7 7.27 11.01 -13.48
N PRO A 8 6.66 12.17 -13.20
CA PRO A 8 6.00 12.97 -14.24
C PRO A 8 6.98 13.32 -15.37
N GLU A 9 6.46 13.44 -16.60
CA GLU A 9 7.27 13.69 -17.81
C GLU A 9 8.23 14.88 -17.69
N ASN A 10 7.82 15.92 -16.95
CA ASN A 10 8.58 17.15 -16.75
C ASN A 10 9.46 17.15 -15.48
N ILE A 11 9.56 16.03 -14.77
CA ILE A 11 10.37 15.90 -13.55
C ILE A 11 11.43 14.82 -13.78
N THR A 12 12.66 15.25 -14.00
CA THR A 12 13.81 14.34 -14.01
C THR A 12 14.15 13.90 -12.57
N PRO A 13 14.91 12.81 -12.39
CA PRO A 13 15.42 12.42 -11.07
C PRO A 13 16.16 13.54 -10.35
N GLU A 14 16.95 14.35 -11.07
CA GLU A 14 17.69 15.49 -10.49
C GLU A 14 16.75 16.56 -9.96
N ILE A 15 15.69 16.89 -10.71
CA ILE A 15 14.65 17.83 -10.28
C ILE A 15 13.92 17.28 -9.05
N PHE A 16 13.57 15.98 -9.05
CA PHE A 16 12.92 15.33 -7.92
C PHE A 16 13.77 15.41 -6.65
N LEU A 17 15.05 15.04 -6.72
CA LEU A 17 15.97 15.06 -5.59
C LEU A 17 16.25 16.50 -5.08
N ARG A 18 16.39 17.46 -6.00
CA ARG A 18 16.64 18.86 -5.65
C ARG A 18 15.42 19.52 -5.02
N ASP A 19 14.21 19.31 -5.55
CA ASP A 19 13.06 20.14 -5.19
C ASP A 19 12.03 19.44 -4.29
N TYR A 20 11.99 18.10 -4.26
CA TYR A 20 10.91 17.33 -3.62
C TYR A 20 11.39 16.34 -2.55
N TRP A 21 12.44 15.56 -2.83
CA TRP A 21 12.91 14.51 -1.93
C TRP A 21 13.21 15.05 -0.53
N GLN A 22 12.53 14.51 0.48
CA GLN A 22 12.60 14.95 1.89
C GLN A 22 12.31 16.45 2.12
N LYS A 23 11.57 17.10 1.20
CA LYS A 23 11.26 18.54 1.26
C LYS A 23 9.77 18.82 1.23
N LYS A 24 9.07 18.29 0.23
CA LYS A 24 7.63 18.52 0.04
C LYS A 24 6.97 17.35 -0.69
N PRO A 25 5.67 17.09 -0.45
CA PRO A 25 4.94 16.04 -1.14
C PRO A 25 4.86 16.30 -2.64
N LEU A 26 4.82 15.23 -3.43
CA LEU A 26 4.61 15.25 -4.89
C LEU A 26 3.57 14.18 -5.25
N LEU A 27 2.48 14.58 -5.92
CA LEU A 27 1.51 13.64 -6.48
C LEU A 27 1.96 13.19 -7.86
N ILE A 28 2.27 11.90 -8.01
CA ILE A 28 2.62 11.28 -9.29
C ILE A 28 1.41 10.53 -9.82
N ARG A 29 0.66 11.17 -10.72
CA ARG A 29 -0.51 10.55 -11.35
C ARG A 29 -0.04 9.43 -12.29
N ASN A 30 -0.68 8.27 -12.19
CA ASN A 30 -0.34 7.10 -13.01
C ASN A 30 1.15 6.71 -12.96
N GLY A 31 1.79 6.78 -11.78
CA GLY A 31 3.23 6.53 -11.64
C GLY A 31 3.65 5.06 -11.86
N LEU A 32 2.75 4.11 -11.61
CA LEU A 32 3.03 2.67 -11.68
C LEU A 32 1.88 1.91 -12.41
N PRO A 33 1.59 2.16 -13.70
CA PRO A 33 0.53 1.43 -14.40
C PRO A 33 0.80 -0.09 -14.47
N GLN A 34 2.05 -0.51 -14.43
CA GLN A 34 2.46 -1.91 -14.53
C GLN A 34 2.09 -2.78 -13.33
N ILE A 35 1.69 -2.20 -12.19
CA ILE A 35 1.26 -2.98 -11.01
C ILE A 35 -0.25 -3.27 -11.02
N VAL A 36 -1.00 -2.67 -11.95
CA VAL A 36 -2.45 -2.89 -12.05
C VAL A 36 -2.71 -4.36 -12.34
N GLY A 37 -3.48 -5.01 -11.46
CA GLY A 37 -3.85 -6.42 -11.60
C GLY A 37 -2.77 -7.42 -11.16
N LEU A 38 -1.62 -6.98 -10.63
CA LEU A 38 -0.62 -7.90 -10.07
C LEU A 38 -1.04 -8.48 -8.71
N PHE A 39 -1.92 -7.80 -7.99
CA PHE A 39 -2.42 -8.22 -6.69
C PHE A 39 -3.90 -7.89 -6.55
N GLU A 40 -4.66 -8.83 -6.00
CA GLU A 40 -6.03 -8.67 -5.58
C GLU A 40 -6.12 -8.52 -4.05
N PRO A 41 -7.22 -7.96 -3.51
CA PRO A 41 -7.42 -7.89 -2.06
C PRO A 41 -7.31 -9.26 -1.36
N LYS A 42 -7.70 -10.35 -2.04
CA LYS A 42 -7.61 -11.71 -1.51
C LYS A 42 -6.16 -12.15 -1.30
N ASP A 43 -5.27 -11.82 -2.23
CA ASP A 43 -3.85 -12.13 -2.12
C ASP A 43 -3.27 -11.49 -0.85
N MET A 44 -3.58 -10.21 -0.60
CA MET A 44 -3.13 -9.50 0.61
C MET A 44 -3.67 -10.13 1.90
N MET A 45 -4.91 -10.63 1.89
CA MET A 45 -5.49 -11.32 3.04
C MET A 45 -4.82 -12.67 3.30
N GLU A 46 -4.49 -13.42 2.25
CA GLU A 46 -3.76 -14.68 2.36
C GLU A 46 -2.34 -14.46 2.91
N LEU A 47 -1.60 -13.48 2.37
CA LEU A 47 -0.28 -13.11 2.89
C LEU A 47 -0.33 -12.69 4.37
N ALA A 48 -1.38 -11.98 4.79
CA ALA A 48 -1.50 -11.51 6.17
C ALA A 48 -1.72 -12.63 7.20
N LEU A 49 -2.08 -13.85 6.76
CA LEU A 49 -2.22 -15.04 7.61
C LEU A 49 -0.91 -15.79 7.83
N GLU A 50 0.13 -15.51 7.05
CA GLU A 50 1.43 -16.15 7.18
C GLU A 50 2.15 -15.70 8.46
N GLU A 51 2.75 -16.64 9.19
CA GLU A 51 3.38 -16.36 10.50
C GLU A 51 4.60 -15.44 10.40
N GLU A 52 5.33 -15.50 9.29
CA GLU A 52 6.54 -14.69 9.05
C GLU A 52 6.22 -13.27 8.59
N ILE A 53 4.96 -12.98 8.26
CA ILE A 53 4.52 -11.69 7.73
C ILE A 53 4.11 -10.75 8.86
N THR A 54 4.65 -9.53 8.82
CA THR A 54 4.23 -8.44 9.70
C THR A 54 3.04 -7.71 9.08
N ALA A 55 1.86 -7.86 9.67
CA ALA A 55 0.64 -7.23 9.20
C ALA A 55 -0.12 -6.52 10.33
N ARG A 56 -0.96 -5.55 9.97
CA ARG A 56 -1.79 -4.78 10.91
C ARG A 56 -3.20 -4.61 10.36
N LEU A 57 -4.19 -4.92 11.18
CA LEU A 57 -5.60 -4.68 10.91
C LEU A 57 -6.04 -3.49 11.74
N ILE A 58 -6.38 -2.39 11.08
CA ILE A 58 -6.82 -1.13 11.69
C ILE A 58 -8.30 -0.95 11.37
N LYS A 59 -9.14 -0.75 12.38
CA LYS A 59 -10.58 -0.53 12.23
C LYS A 59 -11.00 0.76 12.91
N CYS A 60 -11.99 1.43 12.32
CA CYS A 60 -12.70 2.56 12.90
C CYS A 60 -14.20 2.25 12.88
N GLU A 61 -14.79 2.10 14.05
CA GLU A 61 -16.22 1.84 14.25
C GLU A 61 -16.70 2.88 15.28
N ASP A 62 -17.74 3.66 14.94
CA ASP A 62 -18.28 4.72 15.81
C ASP A 62 -17.21 5.67 16.37
N GLU A 63 -16.29 6.14 15.49
CA GLU A 63 -15.13 6.99 15.84
C GLU A 63 -14.09 6.33 16.77
N GLN A 64 -14.30 5.06 17.15
CA GLN A 64 -13.38 4.31 17.98
C GLN A 64 -12.41 3.50 17.13
N TRP A 65 -11.12 3.76 17.34
CA TRP A 65 -10.04 3.08 16.64
C TRP A 65 -9.57 1.83 17.39
N SER A 66 -9.37 0.74 16.65
CA SER A 66 -8.73 -0.47 17.16
C SER A 66 -7.64 -0.96 16.20
N VAL A 67 -6.61 -1.60 16.78
CA VAL A 67 -5.48 -2.16 16.03
C VAL A 67 -5.22 -3.57 16.50
N LYS A 68 -5.13 -4.51 15.56
CA LYS A 68 -4.62 -5.87 15.78
C LYS A 68 -3.36 -6.07 14.95
N ASN A 69 -2.28 -6.57 15.55
CA ASN A 69 -1.05 -6.96 14.85
C ASN A 69 -1.06 -8.46 14.55
N SER A 70 -0.27 -8.90 13.57
CA SER A 70 -0.06 -10.33 13.26
C SER A 70 0.54 -11.09 14.48
N PRO A 71 0.35 -12.42 14.58
CA PRO A 71 -0.32 -13.30 13.62
C PRO A 71 -1.85 -13.14 13.59
N PHE A 72 -2.44 -13.30 12.39
CA PHE A 72 -3.88 -13.34 12.21
C PHE A 72 -4.37 -14.77 12.05
N THR A 73 -5.62 -14.97 12.46
CA THR A 73 -6.38 -16.18 12.16
C THR A 73 -7.36 -15.87 11.02
N PRO A 74 -7.81 -16.88 10.24
CA PRO A 74 -8.84 -16.65 9.22
C PRO A 74 -10.08 -15.91 9.78
N HIS A 75 -10.45 -16.18 11.04
CA HIS A 75 -11.58 -15.52 11.71
C HIS A 75 -11.44 -14.00 11.77
N ASP A 76 -10.23 -13.47 11.96
CA ASP A 76 -9.98 -12.03 12.05
C ASP A 76 -10.35 -11.27 10.78
N LEU A 77 -10.27 -11.96 9.64
CA LEU A 77 -10.51 -11.41 8.30
C LEU A 77 -11.93 -11.72 7.78
N THR A 78 -12.69 -12.61 8.45
CA THR A 78 -14.06 -12.96 8.02
C THR A 78 -15.07 -11.82 8.12
N LYS A 79 -14.84 -10.83 9.01
CA LYS A 79 -15.75 -9.70 9.26
C LYS A 79 -15.25 -8.40 8.64
N LEU A 80 -14.55 -8.49 7.52
CA LEU A 80 -14.17 -7.30 6.76
C LEU A 80 -15.38 -6.79 5.95
N PRO A 81 -15.54 -5.46 5.79
CA PRO A 81 -16.60 -4.91 4.97
C PRO A 81 -16.53 -5.47 3.55
N THR A 82 -17.67 -5.90 3.01
CA THR A 82 -17.80 -6.16 1.58
C THR A 82 -17.79 -4.81 0.84
N LYS A 83 -16.90 -4.71 -0.13
CA LYS A 83 -16.65 -3.53 -0.96
C LYS A 83 -17.92 -2.94 -1.56
#